data_AF-A0A5C6BC92-F1
#
_entry.id   AF-A0A5C6BC92-F1
#
_cell.length_a   1.000
_cell.length_b   1.000
_cell.length_c   1.000
_cell.angle_alpha   90.00
_cell.angle_beta   90.00
_cell.angle_gamma   90.00
#
_symmetry.space_group_name_H-M   'P 1'
#
loop_
_entity.id
_entity.type
_entity.pdbx_description
1 polymer ?
#
loop_
_entity_poly.entity_id
_entity_poly.type
_entity_poly.pdbx_seq_one_letter_code
_entity_poly.pdbx_strand_id
1 'polypeptide(L)'
;MQTPWLEEVLKDNPNKWTVVTHHHPIYPSSCAQNPEIRDVWQPLYDKYGVDIVLQGHDHSYGRTGLMGHEHNLPTGVTVQSEKAGTLYVVSVSGPKQYGRNEFPFVRRAEDTQLYQIITVDGDELRYDARTATGALYDAFTLRKRDGEVNELIERVPDTPEYRRPEIKKKP
;
A
#
# COMPACT_ATOMS: atom_id res chain seq x y z
N MET A 1 22.13 -1.14 -5.99
CA MET A 1 20.87 -0.64 -5.41
C MET A 1 21.14 0.01 -4.06
N GLN A 2 20.28 0.92 -3.59
CA GLN A 2 20.45 1.64 -2.31
C GLN A 2 20.06 0.81 -1.07
N THR A 3 19.99 -0.52 -1.19
CA THR A 3 19.55 -1.43 -0.13
C THR A 3 20.40 -1.35 1.15
N PRO A 4 21.75 -1.29 1.10
CA PRO A 4 22.56 -1.17 2.32
C PRO A 4 22.25 0.11 3.10
N TRP A 5 22.09 1.23 2.39
CA TRP A 5 21.71 2.51 2.99
C TRP A 5 20.31 2.45 3.62
N LEU A 6 19.34 1.82 2.93
CA LEU A 6 17.99 1.65 3.45
C LEU A 6 17.99 0.83 4.74
N GLU A 7 18.77 -0.26 4.79
CA GLU A 7 18.92 -1.07 6.00
C GLU A 7 19.50 -0.27 7.16
N GLU A 8 20.56 0.53 6.94
CA GLU A 8 21.14 1.38 7.98
C GLU A 8 20.13 2.39 8.54
N VAL A 9 19.40 3.10 7.66
CA VAL A 9 18.41 4.10 8.08
C VAL A 9 17.25 3.46 8.84
N LEU A 10 16.78 2.29 8.43
CA LEU A 10 15.69 1.59 9.12
C LEU A 10 16.13 1.02 10.47
N LYS A 11 17.35 0.49 10.55
CA LYS A 11 17.91 -0.09 11.77
C LYS A 11 18.06 0.95 12.89
N ASP A 12 18.50 2.16 12.54
CA ASP A 12 18.79 3.21 13.52
C ASP A 12 17.59 4.14 13.77
N ASN A 13 16.40 3.81 13.25
CA ASN A 13 15.20 4.62 13.38
C ASN A 13 14.56 4.49 14.79
N PRO A 14 14.55 5.56 15.62
CA PRO A 14 13.98 5.49 16.97
C PRO A 14 12.48 5.84 17.01
N ASN A 15 11.87 6.14 15.87
CA ASN A 15 10.51 6.67 15.81
C ASN A 15 9.46 5.58 15.97
N LYS A 16 8.34 5.94 16.62
CA LYS A 16 7.20 5.04 16.81
C LYS A 16 6.58 4.60 15.48
N TRP A 17 6.40 5.54 14.56
CA TRP A 17 5.82 5.32 13.24
C TRP A 17 6.90 5.40 12.17
N THR A 18 6.94 4.40 11.30
CA THR A 18 7.89 4.31 10.18
C THR A 18 7.12 4.30 8.87
N VAL A 19 7.27 5.36 8.09
CA VAL A 19 6.67 5.49 6.76
C VAL A 19 7.78 5.59 5.72
N VAL A 20 7.72 4.74 4.70
CA VAL A 20 8.67 4.75 3.58
C VAL A 20 7.97 5.26 2.33
N THR A 21 8.67 6.03 1.50
CA THR A 21 8.17 6.48 0.20
C THR A 21 9.17 6.18 -0.90
N HIS A 22 8.70 5.63 -2.02
CA HIS A 22 9.49 5.47 -3.24
C HIS A 22 8.59 5.31 -4.47
N HIS A 23 9.12 5.56 -5.66
CA HIS A 23 8.29 5.69 -6.86
C HIS A 23 7.68 4.37 -7.36
N HIS A 24 8.50 3.35 -7.63
CA HIS A 24 8.03 2.07 -8.18
C HIS A 24 7.42 1.18 -7.10
N PRO A 25 6.23 0.60 -7.32
CA PRO A 25 5.50 -0.15 -6.31
C PRO A 25 6.16 -1.49 -5.96
N ILE A 26 6.00 -1.93 -4.71
CA ILE A 26 6.39 -3.28 -4.27
C ILE A 26 5.38 -4.31 -4.80
N TYR A 27 4.10 -3.92 -4.78
CA TYR A 27 2.99 -4.65 -5.36
C TYR A 27 2.43 -3.85 -6.54
N PRO A 28 2.86 -4.15 -7.77
CA PRO A 28 2.36 -3.45 -8.94
C PRO A 28 0.93 -3.88 -9.27
N SER A 29 0.14 -2.92 -9.74
CA SER A 29 -1.22 -3.07 -10.26
C SER A 29 -1.28 -3.99 -11.46
N SER A 30 -0.21 -4.06 -12.27
CA SER A 30 -0.02 -5.06 -13.32
C SER A 30 0.99 -6.12 -12.91
N CYS A 31 0.73 -7.39 -13.22
CA CYS A 31 1.51 -8.54 -12.72
C CYS A 31 3.00 -8.60 -13.15
N ALA A 32 3.52 -7.63 -13.90
CA ALA A 32 4.80 -7.74 -14.61
C ALA A 32 5.81 -6.61 -14.33
N GLN A 33 5.92 -6.11 -13.08
CA GLN A 33 6.94 -5.10 -12.75
C GLN A 33 7.84 -5.49 -11.57
N ASN A 34 9.16 -5.42 -11.82
CA ASN A 34 10.27 -5.30 -10.86
C ASN A 34 10.25 -6.21 -9.60
N PRO A 35 10.27 -7.55 -9.75
CA PRO A 35 10.35 -8.47 -8.60
C PRO A 35 11.58 -8.21 -7.72
N GLU A 36 12.69 -7.77 -8.32
CA GLU A 36 13.96 -7.53 -7.63
C GLU A 36 13.83 -6.56 -6.44
N ILE A 37 13.06 -5.48 -6.55
CA ILE A 37 12.89 -4.50 -5.46
C ILE A 37 12.11 -5.13 -4.30
N ARG A 38 11.05 -5.89 -4.60
CA ARG A 38 10.27 -6.58 -3.56
C ARG A 38 11.15 -7.57 -2.82
N ASP A 39 11.91 -8.38 -3.53
CA ASP A 39 12.74 -9.44 -2.96
C ASP A 39 13.86 -8.88 -2.05
N VAL A 40 14.34 -7.67 -2.30
CA VAL A 40 15.39 -7.04 -1.46
C VAL A 40 14.87 -6.07 -0.40
N TRP A 41 13.74 -5.40 -0.61
CA TRP A 41 13.27 -4.34 0.31
C TRP A 41 12.15 -4.80 1.23
N GLN A 42 11.25 -5.68 0.77
CA GLN A 42 10.19 -6.20 1.64
C GLN A 42 10.74 -6.91 2.89
N PRO A 43 11.79 -7.74 2.81
CA PRO A 43 12.39 -8.32 4.02
C PRO A 43 12.90 -7.29 5.02
N LEU A 44 13.39 -6.14 4.54
CA LEU A 44 13.84 -5.05 5.42
C LEU A 44 12.64 -4.34 6.06
N TYR A 45 11.56 -4.13 5.31
CA TYR A 45 10.33 -3.54 5.82
C TYR A 45 9.74 -4.37 6.95
N ASP A 46 9.72 -5.68 6.78
CA ASP A 46 9.22 -6.59 7.82
C ASP A 46 10.18 -6.68 9.01
N LYS A 47 11.49 -6.78 8.76
CA LYS A 47 12.53 -6.87 9.81
C LYS A 47 12.53 -5.64 10.72
N TYR A 48 12.30 -4.46 10.16
CA TYR A 48 12.38 -3.18 10.89
C TYR A 48 11.01 -2.56 11.18
N GLY A 49 9.91 -3.29 10.94
CA GLY A 49 8.56 -2.85 11.33
C GLY A 49 8.09 -1.58 10.63
N VAL A 50 8.26 -1.50 9.30
CA VAL A 50 7.68 -0.41 8.51
C VAL A 50 6.16 -0.50 8.54
N ASP A 51 5.49 0.61 8.85
CA ASP A 51 4.03 0.61 9.01
C ASP A 51 3.32 0.77 7.67
N ILE A 52 3.78 1.74 6.87
CA ILE A 52 3.18 2.09 5.58
C ILE A 52 4.26 2.42 4.56
N VAL A 53 4.10 1.91 3.34
CA VAL A 53 4.89 2.29 2.16
C VAL A 53 4.00 3.01 1.16
N LEU A 54 4.36 4.25 0.82
CA LEU A 54 3.63 5.13 -0.10
C LEU A 54 4.33 5.20 -1.46
N GLN A 55 3.58 4.92 -2.53
CA GLN A 55 4.15 4.62 -3.85
C GLN A 55 3.31 5.21 -4.99
N GLY A 56 3.86 5.21 -6.21
CA GLY A 56 3.23 5.75 -7.41
C GLY A 56 3.42 4.85 -8.64
N HIS A 57 3.80 5.46 -9.77
CA HIS A 57 4.12 4.81 -11.06
C HIS A 57 2.95 4.17 -11.83
N ASP A 58 2.11 3.36 -11.18
CA ASP A 58 1.09 2.56 -11.89
C ASP A 58 -0.15 3.33 -12.35
N HIS A 59 -0.18 4.64 -12.11
CA HIS A 59 -1.24 5.53 -12.58
C HIS A 59 -2.65 4.98 -12.31
N SER A 60 -2.80 4.38 -11.13
CA SER A 60 -4.05 3.89 -10.58
C SER A 60 -3.90 3.88 -9.06
N TYR A 61 -5.01 3.69 -8.35
CA TYR A 61 -5.00 3.52 -6.91
C TYR A 61 -5.07 2.05 -6.55
N GLY A 62 -4.26 1.64 -5.59
CA GLY A 62 -4.28 0.30 -5.02
C GLY A 62 -3.78 0.31 -3.59
N ARG A 63 -4.53 -0.29 -2.67
CA ARG A 63 -4.13 -0.48 -1.28
C ARG A 63 -4.17 -1.97 -0.92
N THR A 64 -3.13 -2.45 -0.24
CA THR A 64 -3.08 -3.82 0.28
C THR A 64 -3.75 -3.92 1.65
N GLY A 65 -3.95 -5.14 2.16
CA GLY A 65 -4.04 -5.35 3.60
C GLY A 65 -2.66 -5.26 4.26
N LEU A 66 -2.55 -5.65 5.53
CA LEU A 66 -1.25 -5.87 6.16
C LEU A 66 -0.56 -7.06 5.48
N MET A 67 0.63 -6.83 4.91
CA MET A 67 1.42 -7.85 4.23
C MET A 67 2.67 -8.19 5.05
N GLY A 68 3.15 -9.43 4.91
CA GLY A 68 4.48 -9.84 5.37
C GLY A 68 5.09 -10.86 4.40
N HIS A 69 6.42 -10.86 4.34
CA HIS A 69 7.24 -11.61 3.38
C HIS A 69 7.12 -13.12 3.55
N GLU A 70 6.93 -13.60 4.80
CA GLU A 70 6.83 -15.05 5.11
C GLU A 70 5.60 -15.72 4.46
N HIS A 71 4.66 -14.95 3.90
CA HIS A 71 3.46 -15.49 3.26
C HIS A 71 3.24 -15.01 1.82
N ASN A 72 4.28 -15.08 0.99
CA ASN A 72 4.09 -15.11 -0.47
C ASN A 72 3.47 -16.47 -0.89
N LEU A 73 2.19 -16.69 -0.55
CA LEU A 73 1.40 -17.75 -1.16
C LEU A 73 1.10 -17.42 -2.64
N PRO A 74 0.87 -18.44 -3.49
CA PRO A 74 0.54 -18.23 -4.90
C PRO A 74 -0.64 -17.27 -5.04
N THR A 75 -0.53 -16.37 -6.02
CA THR A 75 -1.53 -15.38 -6.46
C THR A 75 -2.97 -15.72 -6.08
N GLY A 76 -3.57 -14.90 -5.20
CA GLY A 76 -5.01 -14.93 -4.92
C GLY A 76 -5.42 -14.87 -3.45
N VAL A 77 -4.48 -14.94 -2.51
CA VAL A 77 -4.78 -14.87 -1.08
C VAL A 77 -4.01 -13.71 -0.45
N THR A 78 -4.72 -12.72 0.08
CA THR A 78 -4.16 -11.70 0.98
C THR A 78 -3.80 -12.41 2.27
N VAL A 79 -2.54 -12.77 2.46
CA VAL A 79 -2.11 -13.42 3.69
C VAL A 79 -1.67 -12.36 4.68
N GLN A 80 -2.42 -12.25 5.78
CA GLN A 80 -1.98 -11.51 6.96
C GLN A 80 -0.79 -12.28 7.56
N SER A 81 0.35 -11.62 7.72
CA SER A 81 1.44 -12.18 8.53
C SER A 81 1.13 -11.92 10.00
N GLU A 82 1.28 -12.96 10.82
CA GLU A 82 1.08 -12.86 12.28
C GLU A 82 2.22 -12.08 12.97
N LYS A 83 3.33 -11.83 12.27
CA LYS A 83 4.56 -11.24 12.82
C LYS A 83 5.02 -9.95 12.15
N ALA A 84 4.56 -9.68 10.93
CA ALA A 84 4.86 -8.46 10.20
C ALA A 84 3.58 -7.92 9.53
N GLY A 85 3.45 -6.61 9.42
CA GLY A 85 2.27 -6.02 8.81
C GLY A 85 2.58 -4.65 8.25
N THR A 86 3.13 -4.64 7.05
CA THR A 86 3.34 -3.41 6.28
C THR A 86 2.15 -3.18 5.36
N LEU A 87 1.57 -1.97 5.36
CA LEU A 87 0.58 -1.55 4.37
C LEU A 87 1.26 -0.92 3.16
N TYR A 88 0.86 -1.32 1.96
CA TYR A 88 1.36 -0.74 0.71
C TYR A 88 0.26 0.01 0.01
N VAL A 89 0.56 1.24 -0.40
CA VAL A 89 -0.38 2.13 -1.08
C VAL A 89 0.28 2.64 -2.35
N VAL A 90 -0.36 2.38 -3.47
CA VAL A 90 -0.07 2.99 -4.75
C VAL A 90 -1.13 4.05 -5.02
N SER A 91 -0.71 5.28 -5.35
CA SER A 91 -1.62 6.39 -5.58
C SER A 91 -1.19 7.22 -6.80
N VAL A 92 -2.15 7.98 -7.32
CA VAL A 92 -1.96 8.85 -8.48
C VAL A 92 -2.82 10.11 -8.33
N SER A 93 -2.18 11.27 -8.46
CA SER A 93 -2.85 12.57 -8.52
C SER A 93 -2.94 13.12 -9.95
N GLY A 94 -2.19 12.54 -10.89
CA GLY A 94 -2.12 12.99 -12.28
C GLY A 94 -3.27 12.51 -13.16
N PRO A 95 -3.51 13.17 -14.31
CA PRO A 95 -4.60 12.82 -15.22
C PRO A 95 -4.32 11.59 -16.08
N LYS A 96 -3.05 11.17 -16.21
CA LYS A 96 -2.70 9.95 -16.95
C LYS A 96 -3.01 8.74 -16.07
N GLN A 97 -3.90 7.87 -16.52
CA GLN A 97 -4.46 6.77 -15.73
C GLN A 97 -4.45 5.44 -16.52
N TYR A 98 -4.22 4.32 -15.84
CA TYR A 98 -4.23 2.97 -16.41
C TYR A 98 -5.36 2.11 -15.83
N GLY A 99 -5.94 1.25 -16.66
CA GLY A 99 -7.02 0.33 -16.28
C GLY A 99 -6.56 -1.09 -15.97
N ARG A 100 -5.35 -1.26 -15.41
CA ARG A 100 -4.77 -2.58 -15.15
C ARG A 100 -4.45 -2.71 -13.68
N ASN A 101 -5.48 -3.05 -12.92
CA ASN A 101 -5.44 -3.32 -11.48
C ASN A 101 -5.73 -4.82 -11.25
N GLU A 102 -4.83 -5.65 -11.76
CA GLU A 102 -4.85 -7.12 -11.75
C GLU A 102 -4.45 -7.69 -10.38
N PHE A 103 -3.67 -6.95 -9.57
CA PHE A 103 -3.34 -7.34 -8.20
C PHE A 103 -4.58 -7.30 -7.28
N PRO A 104 -4.75 -8.28 -6.36
CA PRO A 104 -5.89 -8.34 -5.44
C PRO A 104 -5.73 -7.38 -4.26
N PHE A 105 -5.69 -6.08 -4.55
CA PHE A 105 -5.77 -5.03 -3.55
C PHE A 105 -7.12 -5.05 -2.81
N VAL A 106 -7.11 -4.66 -1.54
CA VAL A 106 -8.34 -4.54 -0.71
C VAL A 106 -9.20 -3.35 -1.14
N ARG A 107 -8.57 -2.33 -1.73
CA ARG A 107 -9.25 -1.19 -2.35
C ARG A 107 -8.51 -0.72 -3.59
N ARG A 108 -9.24 -0.44 -4.66
CA ARG A 108 -8.71 -0.02 -5.97
C ARG A 108 -9.47 1.16 -6.54
N ALA A 109 -8.81 1.96 -7.36
CA ALA A 109 -9.45 2.94 -8.22
C ALA A 109 -8.71 3.05 -9.56
N GLU A 110 -9.45 3.29 -10.61
CA GLU A 110 -9.00 3.61 -11.95
C GLU A 110 -9.66 4.93 -12.36
N ASP A 111 -9.02 5.70 -13.26
CA ASP A 111 -9.53 6.98 -13.75
C ASP A 111 -9.92 7.98 -12.64
N THR A 112 -9.25 7.88 -11.49
CA THR A 112 -9.57 8.64 -10.29
C THR A 112 -8.32 9.30 -9.75
N GLN A 113 -8.32 10.63 -9.73
CA GLN A 113 -7.25 11.41 -9.11
C GLN A 113 -7.49 11.48 -7.61
N LEU A 114 -6.49 11.05 -6.83
CA LEU A 114 -6.56 11.03 -5.38
C LEU A 114 -5.40 11.82 -4.76
N TYR A 115 -5.66 12.38 -3.57
CA TYR A 115 -4.63 12.85 -2.64
C TYR A 115 -4.85 12.21 -1.27
N GLN A 116 -3.81 12.19 -0.46
CA GLN A 116 -3.80 11.51 0.83
C GLN A 116 -3.61 12.52 1.97
N ILE A 117 -4.41 12.36 3.03
CA ILE A 117 -4.19 13.00 4.31
C ILE A 117 -3.81 11.91 5.30
N ILE A 118 -2.64 12.05 5.93
CA ILE A 118 -2.15 11.15 6.96
C ILE A 118 -2.03 11.94 8.25
N THR A 119 -2.72 11.49 9.30
CA THR A 119 -2.70 12.11 10.63
C THR A 119 -2.15 11.11 11.62
N VAL A 120 -1.17 11.54 12.42
CA VAL A 120 -0.59 10.73 13.49
C VAL A 120 -0.93 11.38 14.82
N ASP A 121 -1.56 10.62 15.71
CA ASP A 121 -1.92 11.02 17.06
C ASP A 121 -1.60 9.88 18.03
N GLY A 122 -0.46 9.98 18.71
CA GLY A 122 0.04 8.94 19.62
C GLY A 122 0.14 7.57 18.95
N ASP A 123 -0.70 6.64 19.38
CA ASP A 123 -0.77 5.26 18.91
C ASP A 123 -1.73 5.05 17.74
N GLU A 124 -2.35 6.11 17.21
CA GLU A 124 -3.20 6.04 16.02
C GLU A 124 -2.58 6.78 14.82
N LEU A 125 -2.48 6.08 13.69
CA LEU A 125 -2.23 6.69 12.38
C LEU A 125 -3.49 6.54 11.54
N ARG A 126 -4.06 7.66 11.12
CA ARG A 126 -5.23 7.73 10.25
C ARG A 126 -4.82 8.08 8.84
N TYR A 127 -5.29 7.29 7.89
CA TYR A 127 -5.11 7.52 6.47
C TYR A 127 -6.47 7.79 5.83
N ASP A 128 -6.54 8.88 5.06
CA ASP A 128 -7.70 9.24 4.24
C ASP A 128 -7.23 9.50 2.80
N ALA A 129 -7.67 8.69 1.84
CA ALA A 129 -7.57 9.01 0.42
C ALA A 129 -8.83 9.75 -0.04
N ARG A 130 -8.63 10.90 -0.67
CA ARG A 130 -9.70 11.80 -1.12
C ARG A 130 -9.59 12.05 -2.61
N THR A 131 -10.74 12.11 -3.27
CA THR A 131 -10.86 12.57 -4.67
C THR A 131 -10.41 14.02 -4.81
N ALA A 132 -10.12 14.46 -6.02
CA ALA A 132 -9.77 15.85 -6.31
C ALA A 132 -10.82 16.89 -5.83
N THR A 133 -12.08 16.49 -5.65
CA THR A 133 -13.15 17.34 -5.10
C THR A 133 -13.26 17.29 -3.57
N GLY A 134 -12.42 16.50 -2.90
CA GLY A 134 -12.36 16.36 -1.45
C GLY A 134 -13.22 15.24 -0.85
N ALA A 135 -14.01 14.54 -1.68
CA ALA A 135 -14.82 13.41 -1.21
C ALA A 135 -13.92 12.24 -0.77
N LEU A 136 -14.23 11.64 0.38
CA LEU A 136 -13.53 10.47 0.92
C LEU A 136 -13.74 9.26 0.00
N TYR A 137 -12.66 8.61 -0.39
CA TYR A 137 -12.69 7.45 -1.28
C TYR A 137 -12.25 6.16 -0.59
N ASP A 138 -11.21 6.24 0.23
CA ASP A 138 -10.69 5.13 1.02
C ASP A 138 -10.15 5.68 2.34
N ALA A 139 -10.24 4.90 3.41
CA ALA A 139 -9.70 5.27 4.70
C ALA A 139 -9.44 4.05 5.59
N PHE A 140 -8.44 4.18 6.45
CA PHE A 140 -8.18 3.23 7.52
C PHE A 140 -7.53 3.92 8.72
N THR A 141 -7.50 3.23 9.85
CA THR A 141 -6.68 3.56 11.00
C THR A 141 -5.75 2.40 11.29
N LEU A 142 -4.47 2.67 11.45
CA LEU A 142 -3.54 1.78 12.13
C LEU A 142 -3.47 2.15 13.60
N ARG A 143 -3.55 1.16 14.49
CA ARG A 143 -3.26 1.32 15.90
C ARG A 143 -2.05 0.51 16.31
N LYS A 144 -1.08 1.15 16.95
CA LYS A 144 0.12 0.49 17.48
C LYS A 144 -0.27 -0.51 18.56
N ARG A 145 0.36 -1.69 18.53
CA ARG A 145 0.25 -2.72 19.57
C ARG A 145 1.66 -3.11 19.99
N ASP A 146 1.93 -3.07 21.29
CA ASP A 146 3.28 -3.32 21.80
C ASP A 146 3.69 -4.78 21.55
N GLY A 147 4.76 -4.97 20.77
CA GLY A 147 5.29 -6.30 20.43
C GLY A 147 4.42 -7.13 19.48
N GLU A 148 3.36 -6.55 18.93
CA GLU A 148 2.45 -7.21 17.99
C GLU A 148 2.37 -6.42 16.67
N VAL A 149 1.87 -7.07 15.62
CA VAL A 149 1.52 -6.38 14.37
C VAL A 149 0.48 -5.30 14.64
N ASN A 150 0.54 -4.14 13.96
CA ASN A 150 -0.48 -3.10 14.13
C ASN A 150 -1.91 -3.65 13.91
N GLU A 151 -2.87 -3.11 14.65
CA GLU A 151 -4.28 -3.34 14.37
C GLU A 151 -4.69 -2.46 13.18
N LEU A 152 -5.26 -3.07 12.14
CA LEU A 152 -5.84 -2.37 10.98
C LEU A 152 -7.36 -2.28 11.15
N ILE A 153 -7.86 -1.05 11.28
CA ILE A 153 -9.29 -0.74 11.36
C ILE A 153 -9.71 -0.10 10.03
N GLU A 154 -10.48 -0.84 9.24
CA GLU A 154 -11.04 -0.36 7.98
C GLU A 154 -12.08 0.75 8.22
N ARG A 155 -11.97 1.85 7.48
CA ARG A 155 -12.91 2.99 7.51
C ARG A 155 -13.41 3.35 6.11
N VAL A 156 -13.42 2.36 5.21
CA VAL A 156 -13.78 2.53 3.80
C VAL A 156 -15.22 3.01 3.69
N PRO A 157 -15.51 4.09 2.94
CA PRO A 157 -16.88 4.56 2.72
C PRO A 157 -17.65 3.64 1.76
N ASP A 158 -18.99 3.75 1.76
CA ASP A 158 -19.90 3.00 0.87
C ASP A 158 -19.76 3.34 -0.62
N THR A 159 -18.88 4.27 -0.98
CA THR A 159 -18.52 4.57 -2.37
C THR A 159 -18.03 3.29 -3.06
N PRO A 160 -18.58 2.90 -4.22
CA PRO A 160 -18.09 1.73 -4.96
C PRO A 160 -16.67 1.95 -5.49
N GLU A 161 -15.96 0.86 -5.79
CA GLU A 161 -14.67 0.96 -6.50
C GLU A 161 -14.89 1.54 -7.91
N TYR A 162 -14.12 2.56 -8.26
CA TYR A 162 -14.08 3.08 -9.63
C TYR A 162 -13.19 2.18 -10.48
N ARG A 163 -13.79 1.34 -11.32
CA ARG A 163 -13.11 0.40 -12.22
C ARG A 163 -13.51 0.69 -13.66
N ARG A 164 -12.57 0.61 -14.60
CA ARG A 164 -12.93 0.57 -16.02
C ARG A 164 -13.78 -0.67 -16.28
N PRO A 165 -14.75 -0.59 -17.20
CA PRO A 165 -15.46 -1.77 -17.66
C PRO A 165 -14.46 -2.79 -18.21
N GLU A 166 -14.70 -4.07 -17.93
CA GLU A 166 -13.91 -5.13 -18.56
C GLU A 166 -14.03 -5.03 -20.09
N ILE A 167 -12.90 -4.87 -20.77
CA ILE A 167 -12.87 -4.97 -22.23
C ILE A 167 -13.06 -6.46 -22.55
N LYS A 168 -14.30 -6.85 -22.87
CA LYS A 168 -14.57 -8.17 -23.45
C LYS A 168 -13.66 -8.34 -24.66
N LYS A 169 -12.71 -9.28 -24.60
CA LYS A 169 -11.99 -9.71 -25.80
C LYS A 169 -13.04 -10.13 -26.82
N LYS A 170 -13.05 -9.49 -27.99
CA LYS A 170 -13.85 -9.99 -29.12
C LYS A 170 -13.44 -11.45 -29.36
N PRO A 171 -14.41 -12.34 -29.63
CA PRO A 171 -14.13 -13.76 -29.88
C PRO A 171 -13.17 -13.94 -31.05
#